data_AF-A0A959S1T6-F1
#
_entry.id   AF-A0A959S1T6-F1
#
_cell.length_a   1.000
_cell.length_b   1.000
_cell.length_c   1.000
_cell.angle_alpha   90.00
_cell.angle_beta   90.00
_cell.angle_gamma   90.00
#
_symmetry.space_group_name_H-M   'P 1'
#
loop_
_entity.id
_entity.type
_entity.pdbx_description
1 polymer ?
#
loop_
_entity_poly.entity_id
_entity_poly.type
_entity_poly.pdbx_seq_one_letter_code
_entity_poly.pdbx_strand_id
1 'polypeptide(L)'
;MEDAFKKFLYAGVDLAAEVSTKFEETVKDLIEKGKISDVEGKKMVDELFERTEARKEEFEAKYNDIKEKVGLVKKTEEEILADLKSKVADLESKIGKSSKTAAPKAKATA
;
A
#
# COMPACT_ATOMS: atom_id res chain seq x y z
N MET A 1 -8.44 -4.76 -3.49
CA MET A 1 -7.12 -4.60 -2.85
C MET A 1 -6.99 -3.24 -2.20
N GLU A 2 -7.32 -2.14 -2.89
CA GLU A 2 -7.26 -0.78 -2.32
C GLU A 2 -8.11 -0.58 -1.05
N ASP A 3 -9.32 -1.14 -0.98
CA ASP A 3 -10.17 -1.00 0.22
C ASP A 3 -9.60 -1.72 1.45
N ALA A 4 -8.92 -2.86 1.28
CA ALA A 4 -8.27 -3.57 2.38
C ALA A 4 -7.04 -2.80 2.89
N PHE A 5 -6.28 -2.19 1.98
CA PHE A 5 -5.14 -1.33 2.33
C PHE A 5 -5.59 -0.06 3.05
N LYS A 6 -6.66 0.61 2.57
CA LYS A 6 -7.26 1.78 3.26
C LYS A 6 -7.72 1.41 4.66
N LYS A 7 -8.45 0.30 4.82
CA LYS A 7 -8.88 -0.18 6.14
C LYS A 7 -7.70 -0.51 7.07
N PHE A 8 -6.63 -1.10 6.54
CA PHE A 8 -5.42 -1.36 7.30
C PHE A 8 -4.73 -0.07 7.76
N LEU A 9 -4.62 0.94 6.88
CA LEU A 9 -4.07 2.24 7.25
C LEU A 9 -4.93 2.94 8.31
N TYR A 10 -6.25 2.98 8.15
CA TYR A 10 -7.15 3.55 9.16
C TYR A 10 -7.02 2.85 10.50
N ALA A 11 -7.03 1.51 10.52
CA ALA A 11 -6.83 0.75 11.75
C ALA A 11 -5.43 0.98 12.35
N GLY A 12 -4.41 1.19 11.52
CA GLY A 12 -3.06 1.53 11.96
C GLY A 12 -2.98 2.91 12.61
N VAL A 13 -3.70 3.90 12.07
CA VAL A 13 -3.81 5.24 12.66
C VAL A 13 -4.56 5.19 13.99
N ASP A 14 -5.68 4.47 14.06
CA ASP A 14 -6.43 4.30 15.31
C ASP A 14 -5.57 3.64 16.40
N LEU A 15 -4.84 2.59 16.05
CA LEU A 15 -3.94 1.90 16.98
C LEU A 15 -2.80 2.83 17.45
N ALA A 16 -2.21 3.61 16.54
CA ALA A 16 -1.18 4.58 16.89
C ALA A 16 -1.71 5.68 17.83
N ALA A 17 -2.94 6.14 17.62
CA ALA A 17 -3.59 7.12 18.49
C ALA A 17 -3.87 6.54 19.90
N GLU A 18 -4.33 5.30 19.99
CA GLU A 18 -4.53 4.61 21.27
C GLU A 18 -3.21 4.44 22.04
N VAL A 19 -2.16 4.01 21.35
CA VAL A 19 -0.82 3.85 21.95
C VAL A 19 -0.27 5.21 22.42
N SER A 20 -0.43 6.27 21.62
CA SER A 20 0.04 7.61 21.97
C SER A 20 -0.68 8.13 23.23
N THR A 21 -2.00 7.95 23.29
CA THR A 21 -2.81 8.31 24.47
C THR A 21 -2.36 7.55 25.71
N LYS A 22 -2.25 6.21 25.60
CA LYS A 22 -1.80 5.36 26.72
C LYS A 22 -0.39 5.70 27.18
N PHE A 23 0.49 6.10 26.26
CA PHE A 23 1.82 6.54 26.59
C PHE A 23 1.79 7.84 27.43
N GLU A 24 1.03 8.85 27.00
CA GLU A 24 0.87 10.09 27.78
C GLU A 24 0.27 9.82 29.17
N GLU A 25 -0.76 8.97 29.26
CA GLU A 25 -1.36 8.58 30.54
C GLU A 25 -0.36 7.86 31.44
N THR A 26 0.45 6.96 30.88
CA THR A 26 1.49 6.25 31.64
C THR A 26 2.53 7.23 32.17
N VAL A 27 2.97 8.18 31.35
CA VAL A 27 3.92 9.21 31.78
C VAL A 27 3.32 10.07 32.89
N LYS A 28 2.05 10.51 32.76
CA LYS A 28 1.34 11.25 33.80
C LYS A 28 1.23 10.46 35.10
N ASP A 29 0.88 9.18 35.04
CA ASP A 29 0.81 8.29 36.21
C ASP A 29 2.18 8.11 36.90
N LEU A 30 3.27 8.09 36.12
CA LEU A 30 4.64 8.08 36.68
C LEU A 30 4.98 9.40 37.40
N ILE A 31 4.54 10.54 36.89
CA ILE A 31 4.69 11.86 37.54
C ILE A 31 3.88 11.89 38.85
N GLU A 32 2.60 11.51 38.80
CA GLU A 32 1.71 11.53 39.97
C GLU A 32 2.21 10.59 41.08
N LYS A 33 2.80 9.45 40.72
CA LYS A 33 3.43 8.52 41.66
C LYS A 33 4.79 9.00 42.17
N GLY A 34 5.26 10.16 41.74
CA GLY A 34 6.56 10.74 42.10
C GLY A 34 7.75 9.92 41.60
N LYS A 35 7.56 9.06 40.60
CA LYS A 35 8.63 8.22 40.03
C LYS A 35 9.52 8.99 39.08
N ILE A 36 8.96 10.01 38.42
CA ILE A 36 9.66 10.95 37.55
C ILE A 36 9.18 12.36 37.87
N SER A 37 9.99 13.36 37.54
CA SER A 37 9.58 14.76 37.65
C SER A 37 8.64 15.19 36.50
N ASP A 38 7.83 16.22 36.72
CA ASP A 38 7.02 16.84 35.65
C ASP A 38 7.86 17.23 34.42
N VAL A 39 9.07 17.72 34.68
CA VAL A 39 10.02 18.15 33.65
C VAL A 39 10.49 16.95 32.81
N GLU A 40 10.83 15.82 33.45
CA GLU A 40 11.22 14.60 32.74
C GLU A 40 10.07 13.99 31.96
N GLY A 41 8.87 13.93 32.54
CA GLY A 41 7.71 13.38 31.84
C GLY A 41 7.34 14.20 30.61
N LYS A 42 7.34 15.53 30.73
CA LYS A 42 7.11 16.42 29.59
C LYS A 42 8.17 16.25 28.51
N LYS A 43 9.45 16.17 28.90
CA LYS A 43 10.56 15.91 27.98
C LYS A 43 10.41 14.57 27.25
N MET A 44 9.91 13.54 27.92
CA MET A 44 9.73 12.21 27.33
C MET A 44 8.63 12.19 26.26
N VAL A 45 7.54 12.94 26.47
CA VAL A 45 6.48 13.15 25.47
C VAL A 45 7.01 14.01 24.31
N ASP A 46 7.70 15.11 24.61
CA ASP A 46 8.29 16.00 23.61
C ASP A 46 9.30 15.26 22.71
N GLU A 47 10.19 14.45 23.29
CA GLU A 47 11.16 13.63 22.54
C GLU A 47 10.48 12.60 21.62
N LEU A 48 9.34 12.04 22.03
CA LEU A 48 8.56 11.16 21.18
C LEU A 48 7.95 11.89 19.99
N PHE A 49 7.45 13.10 20.22
CA PHE A 49 6.88 13.94 19.17
C PHE A 49 7.96 14.37 18.16
N GLU A 50 9.10 14.87 18.64
CA GLU A 50 10.24 15.23 17.78
C GLU A 50 10.76 14.05 16.96
N ARG A 51 10.94 12.88 17.59
CA ARG A 51 11.36 11.67 16.86
C ARG A 51 10.33 11.22 15.83
N THR A 52 9.05 11.43 16.11
CA THR A 52 7.97 11.09 15.19
C THR A 52 7.93 12.04 14.01
N GLU A 53 8.07 13.36 14.23
CA GLU A 53 8.17 14.35 13.15
C GLU A 53 9.39 14.09 12.26
N ALA A 54 10.57 13.84 12.83
CA ALA A 54 11.76 13.50 12.05
C ALA A 54 11.55 12.22 11.22
N ARG A 55 10.90 11.20 11.80
CA ARG A 55 10.57 9.97 11.05
C ARG A 55 9.46 10.16 10.03
N LYS A 56 8.56 11.12 10.22
CA LYS A 56 7.51 11.43 9.26
C LYS A 56 8.10 11.98 7.97
N GLU A 57 9.09 12.88 8.05
CA GLU A 57 9.80 13.36 6.85
C GLU A 57 10.50 12.21 6.11
N GLU A 58 11.21 11.33 6.81
CA GLU A 58 11.82 10.13 6.20
C GLU A 58 10.76 9.20 5.61
N PHE A 59 9.62 9.07 6.28
CA PHE A 59 8.51 8.24 5.82
C PHE A 59 7.85 8.83 4.57
N GLU A 60 7.63 10.14 4.49
CA GLU A 60 7.12 10.81 3.30
C GLU A 60 8.07 10.66 2.11
N ALA A 61 9.38 10.80 2.34
CA ALA A 61 10.40 10.57 1.32
C ALA A 61 10.38 9.11 0.81
N LYS A 62 10.36 8.13 1.72
CA LYS A 62 10.26 6.70 1.37
C LYS A 62 8.92 6.36 0.74
N TYR A 63 7.83 6.98 1.19
CA TYR A 63 6.49 6.78 0.62
C TYR A 63 6.44 7.28 -0.82
N ASN A 64 7.01 8.45 -1.11
CA ASN A 64 7.13 8.96 -2.47
C ASN A 64 8.00 8.05 -3.36
N ASP A 65 9.15 7.58 -2.85
CA ASP A 65 10.01 6.62 -3.57
C ASP A 65 9.29 5.28 -3.87
N ILE A 66 8.55 4.75 -2.90
CA ILE A 66 7.72 3.56 -3.07
C ILE A 66 6.59 3.81 -4.06
N LYS A 67 5.94 4.98 -3.99
CA LYS A 67 4.84 5.36 -4.90
C LYS A 67 5.32 5.42 -6.35
N GLU A 68 6.53 5.92 -6.56
CA GLU A 68 7.21 5.99 -7.85
C GLU A 68 7.61 4.59 -8.34
N LYS A 69 8.22 3.77 -7.48
CA LYS A 69 8.70 2.41 -7.83
C LYS A 69 7.59 1.36 -8.00
N VAL A 70 6.51 1.47 -7.23
CA VAL A 70 5.42 0.47 -7.23
C VAL A 70 4.34 0.82 -8.26
N GLY A 71 4.45 1.95 -8.97
CA GLY A 71 3.45 2.34 -9.97
C GLY A 71 2.07 2.57 -9.34
N LEU A 72 2.04 3.12 -8.13
CA LEU A 72 0.81 3.67 -7.55
C LEU A 72 0.40 4.97 -8.27
N VAL A 73 1.28 5.52 -9.09
CA VAL A 73 0.89 6.30 -10.26
C VAL A 73 0.14 5.34 -11.18
N LYS A 74 -1.20 5.42 -11.19
CA LYS A 74 -2.08 4.74 -12.14
C LYS A 74 -1.32 4.56 -13.45
N LYS A 75 -1.06 3.31 -13.89
CA LYS A 75 -0.60 3.03 -15.25
C LYS A 75 -1.36 3.99 -16.16
N THR A 76 -0.64 4.83 -16.91
CA THR A 76 -1.27 5.74 -17.85
C THR A 76 -2.16 4.92 -18.77
N GLU A 77 -3.28 5.48 -19.26
CA GLU A 77 -4.19 4.75 -20.15
C GLU A 77 -3.44 4.10 -21.32
N GLU A 78 -2.33 4.70 -21.77
CA GLU A 78 -1.43 4.15 -22.78
C GLU A 78 -0.76 2.83 -22.37
N GLU A 79 -0.27 2.70 -21.13
CA GLU A 79 0.33 1.47 -20.62
C GLU A 79 -0.72 0.36 -20.44
N ILE A 80 -1.93 0.73 -20.01
CA ILE A 80 -3.06 -0.20 -19.91
C ILE A 80 -3.49 -0.66 -21.31
N LEU A 81 -3.60 0.26 -22.27
CA LEU A 81 -3.95 -0.04 -23.66
C LEU A 81 -2.90 -0.90 -24.35
N ALA A 82 -1.60 -0.68 -24.06
CA ALA A 82 -0.52 -1.51 -24.58
C ALA A 82 -0.59 -2.94 -24.02
N ASP A 83 -0.81 -3.10 -22.72
CA ASP A 83 -0.96 -4.42 -22.06
C ASP A 83 -2.21 -5.15 -22.57
N LEU A 84 -3.33 -4.44 -22.75
CA LEU A 84 -4.56 -4.99 -23.33
C LEU A 84 -4.35 -5.42 -24.78
N LYS A 85 -3.71 -4.59 -25.62
CA LYS A 85 -3.40 -4.95 -27.01
C LYS A 85 -2.49 -6.16 -27.10
N SER A 86 -1.47 -6.26 -26.24
CA SER A 86 -0.59 -7.43 -26.20
C SER A 86 -1.37 -8.69 -25.84
N LYS A 87 -2.21 -8.64 -24.80
CA LYS A 87 -3.05 -9.78 -24.39
C LYS A 87 -4.07 -10.17 -25.46
N VAL A 88 -4.67 -9.21 -26.14
CA VAL A 88 -5.57 -9.47 -27.27
C VAL A 88 -4.82 -10.14 -28.41
N ALA A 89 -3.63 -9.66 -28.79
CA ALA A 89 -2.82 -10.28 -29.83
C ALA A 89 -2.37 -11.72 -29.47
N ASP A 90 -2.00 -11.96 -28.20
CA ASP A 90 -1.69 -13.30 -27.70
C ASP A 90 -2.90 -14.24 -27.72
N LEU A 91 -4.08 -13.73 -27.36
CA LEU A 91 -5.33 -14.49 -27.41
C LEU A 91 -5.77 -14.75 -28.86
N GLU A 92 -5.65 -13.77 -29.76
CA GLU A 92 -5.92 -13.93 -31.19
C GLU A 92 -4.96 -14.94 -31.83
N SER A 93 -3.68 -14.93 -31.46
CA SER A 93 -2.69 -15.93 -31.90
C SER A 93 -3.03 -17.33 -31.38
N LYS A 94 -3.53 -17.44 -30.14
CA LYS A 94 -3.97 -18.71 -29.56
C LYS A 94 -5.30 -19.20 -30.16
N ILE A 95 -6.24 -18.30 -30.46
CA ILE A 95 -7.53 -18.62 -31.10
C ILE A 95 -7.33 -18.96 -32.59
N GLY A 96 -6.43 -18.27 -33.29
CA GLY A 96 -6.04 -18.60 -34.67
C GLY A 96 -5.35 -19.96 -34.79
N LYS A 97 -4.67 -20.41 -33.72
CA LYS A 97 -4.10 -21.75 -33.63
C LYS A 97 -5.14 -22.82 -33.28
N SER A 98 -6.17 -22.51 -32.49
CA SER A 98 -7.25 -23.48 -32.21
C SER A 98 -8.29 -23.58 -33.32
N SER A 99 -8.48 -22.53 -34.15
CA SER A 99 -9.35 -22.56 -35.33
C SER A 99 -8.73 -23.27 -36.55
N LYS A 100 -7.40 -23.47 -36.62
CA LYS A 100 -6.74 -24.18 -37.73
C LYS A 100 -6.77 -25.72 -37.62
N THR A 101 -7.34 -26.28 -36.55
CA THR A 101 -7.41 -27.75 -36.36
C THR A 101 -8.82 -28.31 -36.54
N ALA A 102 -9.83 -27.49 -36.89
CA ALA A 102 -11.17 -27.98 -37.21
C ALA A 102 -11.57 -27.64 -38.66
N ALA A 103 -11.58 -28.68 -39.51
CA ALA A 103 -12.02 -28.78 -40.92
C ALA A 103 -10.99 -28.33 -41.99
N PRO A 104 -10.69 -29.19 -43.01
CA PRO A 104 -11.74 -29.82 -43.84
C PRO A 104 -11.49 -31.29 -44.26
N LYS A 105 -12.52 -32.13 -44.23
CA LYS A 105 -12.82 -33.13 -45.28
C LYS A 105 -14.32 -33.48 -45.29
N ALA A 106 -15.10 -32.64 -45.96
CA ALA A 106 -16.14 -33.11 -46.87
C ALA A 106 -15.57 -32.82 -48.29
N LYS A 107 -15.66 -33.64 -49.34
CA LYS A 107 -16.76 -34.45 -49.88
C LYS A 107 -16.25 -35.16 -51.17
N ALA A 108 -16.66 -36.40 -51.47
CA ALA A 108 -16.87 -36.99 -52.83
C ALA A 108 -17.00 -38.53 -52.71
N THR A 109 -18.21 -39.11 -52.69
CA THR A 109 -18.93 -39.74 -53.82
C THR A 109 -18.20 -40.91 -54.50
N ALA A 110 -18.68 -42.13 -54.23
CA ALA A 110 -18.97 -43.20 -55.20
C ALA A 110 -19.96 -44.18 -54.53
#